data_AF-A0AAQ0H7P9-F1
#
_entry.id   AF-A0AAQ0H7P9-F1
#
_cell.length_a   1.000
_cell.length_b   1.000
_cell.length_c   1.000
_cell.angle_alpha   90.00
_cell.angle_beta   90.00
_cell.angle_gamma   90.00
#
_symmetry.space_group_name_H-M   'P 1'
#
loop_
_entity.id
_entity.type
_entity.pdbx_description
1 polymer ?
#
loop_
_entity_poly.entity_id
_entity_poly.type
_entity_poly.pdbx_seq_one_letter_code
_entity_poly.pdbx_strand_id
1 'polypeptide(L)'
;MIVDRGRSEFDEARSLTYRAAEAVVIYFDDLLGRLPDDRLAVLPADLSLAAVRRTRNILSHDDRRARKEIVWDVVEHRIPAVILAVVG
;
A
#
# COMPACT_ATOMS: atom_id res chain seq x y z
N MET A 1 -16.60 12.12 1.91
CA MET A 1 -15.27 12.29 2.53
C MET A 1 -14.21 12.35 1.42
N ILE A 2 -13.01 12.91 1.63
CA ILE A 2 -11.94 12.89 0.60
C ILE A 2 -11.63 11.46 0.14
N VAL A 3 -11.75 10.49 1.05
CA VAL A 3 -11.58 9.05 0.79
C VAL A 3 -12.65 8.49 -0.16
N ASP A 4 -13.93 8.83 0.03
CA ASP A 4 -15.01 8.40 -0.89
C ASP A 4 -14.83 8.95 -2.31
N ARG A 5 -14.35 10.20 -2.41
CA ARG A 5 -14.06 10.85 -3.69
C ARG A 5 -12.84 10.21 -4.37
N GLY A 6 -11.82 9.84 -3.58
CA GLY A 6 -10.67 9.10 -4.06
C GLY A 6 -11.01 7.68 -4.54
N ARG A 7 -11.99 7.01 -3.89
CA ARG A 7 -12.41 5.65 -4.27
C ARG A 7 -13.07 5.61 -5.64
N SER A 8 -13.99 6.54 -5.92
CA SER A 8 -14.65 6.59 -7.24
C SER A 8 -13.65 6.85 -8.36
N GLU A 9 -12.72 7.79 -8.18
CA GLU A 9 -11.69 8.12 -9.16
C GLU A 9 -10.71 6.96 -9.37
N PHE A 10 -10.39 6.21 -8.31
CA PHE A 10 -9.55 5.01 -8.37
C PHE A 10 -10.17 3.88 -9.21
N ASP A 11 -11.50 3.71 -9.15
CA ASP A 11 -12.21 2.65 -9.86
C ASP A 11 -12.39 2.94 -11.36
N GLU A 12 -12.18 4.18 -11.82
CA GLU A 12 -12.28 4.55 -13.23
C GLU A 12 -11.33 3.80 -14.18
N ALA A 13 -11.74 3.71 -15.44
CA ALA A 13 -10.88 3.22 -16.51
C ALA A 13 -9.72 4.19 -16.73
N ARG A 14 -8.47 3.68 -16.79
CA ARG A 14 -7.25 4.50 -16.90
C ARG A 14 -7.09 5.54 -15.77
N SER A 15 -7.58 5.20 -14.58
CA SER A 15 -7.46 6.05 -13.39
C SER A 15 -6.00 6.43 -13.08
N LEU A 16 -5.75 7.74 -13.02
CA LEU A 16 -4.48 8.29 -12.54
C LEU A 16 -4.30 8.01 -11.04
N THR A 17 -5.39 8.02 -10.28
CA THR A 17 -5.41 7.70 -8.84
C THR A 17 -4.99 6.25 -8.60
N TYR A 18 -5.45 5.31 -9.43
CA TYR A 18 -4.98 3.93 -9.41
C TYR A 18 -3.49 3.84 -9.74
N ARG A 19 -3.01 4.50 -10.80
CA ARG A 19 -1.59 4.51 -11.17
C ARG A 19 -0.69 5.12 -10.09
N ALA A 20 -1.16 6.18 -9.44
CA ALA A 20 -0.48 6.79 -8.30
C ALA A 20 -0.42 5.82 -7.10
N ALA A 21 -1.53 5.13 -6.79
CA ALA A 21 -1.57 4.12 -5.76
C ALA A 21 -0.59 2.96 -6.02
N GLU A 22 -0.46 2.50 -7.26
CA GLU A 22 0.52 1.48 -7.63
C GLU A 22 1.95 1.95 -7.31
N ALA A 23 2.31 3.17 -7.73
CA ALA A 23 3.61 3.75 -7.46
C ALA A 23 3.88 3.89 -5.95
N VAL A 24 2.88 4.32 -5.17
CA VAL A 24 2.98 4.42 -3.71
C VAL A 24 3.26 3.06 -3.08
N VAL A 25 2.53 2.00 -3.46
CA VAL A 25 2.73 0.65 -2.91
C VAL A 25 4.13 0.12 -3.25
N ILE A 26 4.59 0.32 -4.49
CA ILE A 26 5.92 -0.12 -4.93
C ILE A 26 7.02 0.60 -4.15
N TYR A 27 6.94 1.92 -4.06
CA TYR A 27 7.95 2.72 -3.37
C TYR A 27 7.93 2.48 -1.86
N PHE A 28 6.75 2.27 -1.27
CA PHE A 28 6.63 2.02 0.16
C PHE A 28 7.26 0.69 0.58
N ASP A 29 7.16 -0.38 -0.22
CA ASP A 29 7.87 -1.64 0.08
C ASP A 29 9.40 -1.50 -0.01
N ASP A 30 9.91 -0.67 -0.92
CA ASP A 30 11.35 -0.34 -0.97
C ASP A 30 11.80 0.41 0.29
N LEU A 31 10.98 1.36 0.77
CA LEU A 31 11.25 2.04 2.05
C LEU A 31 11.18 1.08 3.24
N LEU A 32 10.20 0.18 3.28
CA LEU A 32 10.09 -0.86 4.30
C LEU A 32 11.35 -1.75 4.35
N GLY A 33 11.91 -2.10 3.20
CA GLY A 33 13.14 -2.86 3.10
C GLY A 33 14.39 -2.14 3.64
N ARG A 34 14.30 -0.84 3.90
CA ARG A 34 15.37 0.00 4.43
C ARG A 34 15.15 0.42 5.87
N LEU A 35 14.05 -0.02 6.50
CA LEU A 35 13.80 0.29 7.91
C LEU A 35 14.86 -0.40 8.79
N PRO A 36 15.44 0.34 9.76
CA PRO A 36 16.27 -0.25 10.79
C PRO A 36 15.53 -1.33 11.60
N ASP A 37 16.26 -2.36 12.07
CA ASP A 37 15.67 -3.52 12.77
C ASP A 37 14.92 -3.12 14.06
N ASP A 38 15.38 -2.09 14.77
CA ASP A 38 14.71 -1.54 15.95
C ASP A 38 13.34 -0.94 15.61
N ARG A 39 13.18 -0.39 14.41
CA ARG A 39 11.89 0.12 13.91
C ARG A 39 10.97 -0.98 13.40
N LEU A 40 11.52 -2.06 12.85
CA LEU A 40 10.72 -3.24 12.49
C LEU A 40 10.17 -3.93 13.74
N ALA A 41 10.93 -3.94 14.84
CA ALA A 41 10.54 -4.57 16.09
C ALA A 41 9.36 -3.89 16.82
N VAL A 42 9.07 -2.61 16.53
CA VAL A 42 7.95 -1.87 17.16
C VAL A 42 6.65 -1.97 16.38
N LEU A 43 6.65 -2.63 15.21
CA LEU A 43 5.44 -2.77 14.41
C LEU A 43 4.40 -3.68 15.11
N PRO A 44 3.10 -3.34 15.06
CA PRO A 44 2.05 -4.18 15.62
C PRO A 44 2.06 -5.59 15.03
N ALA A 45 1.89 -6.61 15.87
CA ALA A 45 1.96 -8.02 15.44
C ALA A 45 0.84 -8.40 14.45
N ASP A 46 -0.28 -7.68 14.47
CA ASP A 46 -1.41 -7.83 13.55
C ASP A 46 -1.22 -7.05 12.23
N LEU A 47 -0.19 -6.21 12.14
CA LEU A 47 0.14 -5.46 10.94
C LEU A 47 0.96 -6.31 9.97
N SER A 48 0.26 -6.95 9.04
CA SER A 48 0.91 -7.79 8.04
C SER A 48 1.67 -6.98 6.98
N LEU A 49 2.97 -6.76 7.19
CA LEU A 49 3.88 -6.25 6.14
C LEU A 49 3.89 -7.16 4.89
N ALA A 50 3.63 -8.45 5.09
CA ALA A 50 3.49 -9.42 4.01
C ALA A 50 2.33 -9.09 3.06
N ALA A 51 1.30 -8.38 3.50
CA ALA A 51 0.22 -7.91 2.61
C ALA A 51 0.74 -6.84 1.64
N VAL A 52 1.45 -5.82 2.14
CA VAL A 52 2.06 -4.78 1.31
C VAL A 52 3.04 -5.39 0.30
N ARG A 53 3.94 -6.27 0.76
CA ARG A 53 4.92 -6.93 -0.10
C ARG A 53 4.28 -7.82 -1.16
N ARG A 54 3.21 -8.57 -0.82
CA ARG A 54 2.46 -9.38 -1.79
C ARG A 54 1.79 -8.50 -2.84
N THR A 55 1.16 -7.40 -2.44
CA THR A 55 0.55 -6.46 -3.39
C THR A 55 1.60 -5.85 -4.30
N ARG A 56 2.75 -5.42 -3.77
CA ARG A 56 3.88 -4.94 -4.58
C ARG A 56 4.33 -5.99 -5.59
N ASN A 57 4.46 -7.26 -5.20
CA ASN A 57 4.88 -8.32 -6.11
C ASN A 57 3.88 -8.53 -7.26
N ILE A 58 2.58 -8.47 -6.99
CA ILE A 58 1.55 -8.55 -8.04
C ILE A 58 1.67 -7.35 -8.98
N LEU A 59 1.80 -6.13 -8.44
CA LEU A 59 1.94 -4.92 -9.24
C LEU A 59 3.22 -4.91 -10.09
N SER A 60 4.35 -5.38 -9.54
CA SER A 60 5.64 -5.34 -10.25
C SER A 60 5.76 -6.37 -11.37
N HIS A 61 4.99 -7.46 -11.32
CA HIS A 61 5.13 -8.59 -12.25
C HIS A 61 3.89 -8.87 -13.10
N ASP A 62 2.71 -8.41 -12.69
CA ASP A 62 1.43 -8.84 -13.27
C ASP A 62 0.38 -7.71 -13.19
N ASP A 63 0.72 -6.54 -13.76
CA ASP A 63 -0.03 -5.25 -13.79
C ASP A 63 -1.53 -5.39 -14.11
N ARG A 64 -1.96 -6.50 -14.75
CA ARG A 64 -3.36 -6.79 -15.12
C ARG A 64 -4.12 -7.68 -14.14
N ARG A 65 -3.46 -8.25 -13.13
CA ARG A 65 -4.05 -9.19 -12.17
C ARG A 65 -4.26 -8.63 -10.77
N ALA A 66 -3.69 -7.47 -10.45
CA ALA A 66 -3.96 -6.83 -9.17
C ALA A 66 -5.44 -6.45 -9.10
N ARG A 67 -6.17 -7.11 -8.20
CA ARG A 67 -7.55 -6.73 -7.90
C ARG A 67 -7.53 -5.35 -7.27
N LYS A 68 -8.24 -4.39 -7.88
CA LYS A 68 -8.33 -2.99 -7.42
C LYS A 68 -8.67 -2.89 -5.93
N GLU A 69 -9.51 -3.78 -5.42
CA GLU A 69 -9.90 -3.82 -4.01
C GLU A 69 -8.72 -4.11 -3.08
N ILE A 70 -7.77 -4.95 -3.49
CA ILE A 70 -6.57 -5.28 -2.71
C ILE A 70 -5.63 -4.08 -2.66
N VAL A 71 -5.43 -3.42 -3.80
CA VAL A 71 -4.57 -2.23 -3.88
C VAL A 71 -5.15 -1.10 -3.04
N TRP A 72 -6.47 -0.90 -3.11
CA TRP A 72 -7.16 0.09 -2.30
C TRP A 72 -7.05 -0.19 -0.79
N ASP A 73 -7.30 -1.43 -0.34
CA ASP A 73 -7.16 -1.79 1.08
C ASP A 73 -5.75 -1.49 1.62
N VAL A 74 -4.72 -1.78 0.81
CA VAL A 74 -3.35 -1.50 1.19
C VAL A 74 -3.10 0.00 1.37
N VAL A 75 -3.59 0.82 0.43
CA VAL A 75 -3.38 2.28 0.47
C VAL A 75 -4.24 2.95 1.53
N GLU A 76 -5.47 2.49 1.74
CA GLU A 76 -6.42 3.08 2.69
C GLU A 76 -6.10 2.72 4.13
N HIS A 77 -5.73 1.46 4.40
CA HIS A 77 -5.61 0.97 5.78
C HIS A 77 -4.18 0.56 6.16
N ARG A 78 -3.49 -0.20 5.30
CA ARG A 78 -2.23 -0.86 5.70
C ARG A 78 -1.03 0.08 5.72
N ILE A 79 -0.81 0.84 4.65
CA ILE A 79 0.29 1.81 4.57
C ILE A 79 0.16 2.86 5.69
N PRO A 80 -1.01 3.50 5.90
CA PRO A 80 -1.18 4.46 7.00
C PRO A 80 -0.90 3.85 8.38
N ALA A 81 -1.36 2.62 8.64
CA ALA A 81 -1.10 1.94 9.91
C ALA A 81 0.41 1.69 10.15
N VAL A 82 1.18 1.35 9.11
CA VAL A 82 2.65 1.23 9.22
C VAL A 82 3.28 2.59 9.51
N ILE A 83 2.89 3.64 8.79
CA ILE A 83 3.44 4.98 8.99
C ILE A 83 3.21 5.44 10.43
N LEU A 84 1.99 5.29 10.94
CA LEU A 84 1.64 5.65 12.32
C LEU A 84 2.46 4.85 13.34
N ALA A 85 2.64 3.55 13.11
CA ALA A 85 3.44 2.72 14.00
C ALA A 85 4.94 3.10 14.05
N VAL A 86 5.50 3.54 12.91
CA VAL A 86 6.94 3.87 12.81
C VAL A 86 7.24 5.30 13.28
N VAL A 87 6.38 6.25 12.91
CA VAL A 87 6.63 7.69 13.10
C VAL A 87 6.08 8.22 14.43
N GLY A 88 4.94 7.69 14.90
CA GLY A 88 4.20 8.23 16.05
C GLY A 88 3.30 9.39 15.67
#